data_AF-A0A847N1Y0-F1
#
_entry.id   AF-A0A847N1Y0-F1
#
_cell.length_a   1.000
_cell.length_b   1.000
_cell.length_c   1.000
_cell.angle_alpha   90.00
_cell.angle_beta   90.00
_cell.angle_gamma   90.00
#
_symmetry.space_group_name_H-M   'P 1'
#
loop_
_entity.id
_entity.type
_entity.pdbx_description
1 polymer ?
#
loop_
_entity_poly.entity_id
_entity_poly.type
_entity_poly.pdbx_seq_one_letter_code
_entity_poly.pdbx_strand_id
1 'polypeptide(L)'
;VEGSLPSIIAIALLAVLLFLPALLKFSASGPGSMHAPILISLAAGAVVGLLAQRTRFCMAGGIRDLFLFRDSTLLLGSAAVVVIAVVLNLATGTFKLGFAGQPVAHTDWLWNFLGMGLVGYGSTLLGGCPLRQTILAAEGNTDSAMSVLGMVAGAAFAHNFGLASSGAGATLGGKVAVVLGFALLTLIALLIIRKNNK
;
A
#
# COMPACT_ATOMS: atom_id res chain seq x y z
N VAL A 1 6.90 5.38 -25.71
CA VAL A 1 5.49 5.44 -25.27
C VAL A 1 5.15 4.31 -24.29
N GLU A 2 6.10 3.43 -23.95
CA GLU A 2 5.85 2.21 -23.15
C GLU A 2 5.69 2.42 -21.64
N GLY A 3 5.77 3.66 -21.14
CA GLY A 3 5.58 3.99 -19.71
C GLY A 3 4.42 4.94 -19.42
N SER A 4 3.72 5.47 -20.44
CA SER A 4 2.69 6.49 -20.23
C SER A 4 1.34 5.91 -19.81
N LEU A 5 1.11 4.61 -20.00
CA LEU A 5 -0.16 3.95 -19.70
C LEU A 5 -0.66 4.16 -18.26
N PRO A 6 0.13 3.92 -17.19
CA PRO A 6 -0.34 4.16 -15.82
C PRO A 6 -0.68 5.63 -15.56
N SER A 7 0.10 6.56 -16.13
CA SER A 7 -0.17 8.00 -16.02
C SER A 7 -1.44 8.41 -16.76
N ILE A 8 -1.69 7.85 -17.95
CA ILE A 8 -2.93 8.07 -18.72
C ILE A 8 -4.14 7.54 -17.95
N ILE A 9 -4.05 6.35 -17.36
CA ILE A 9 -5.13 5.77 -16.56
C ILE A 9 -5.44 6.67 -15.35
N ALA A 10 -4.42 7.17 -14.65
CA ALA A 10 -4.62 8.06 -13.51
C ALA A 10 -5.27 9.40 -13.91
N ILE A 11 -4.85 9.99 -15.03
CA ILE A 11 -5.45 11.23 -15.57
C ILE A 11 -6.90 10.98 -16.03
N ALA A 12 -7.16 9.86 -16.69
CA ALA A 12 -8.52 9.47 -17.09
C ALA A 12 -9.42 9.27 -15.87
N LEU A 13 -8.92 8.64 -14.80
CA LEU A 13 -9.67 8.46 -13.55
C LEU A 13 -9.95 9.81 -12.87
N LEU A 14 -9.00 10.73 -12.88
CA LEU A 14 -9.19 12.10 -12.38
C LEU A 14 -10.23 12.87 -13.21
N ALA A 15 -10.22 12.71 -14.54
CA ALA A 15 -11.22 13.32 -15.42
C ALA A 15 -12.62 12.76 -15.14
N VAL A 16 -12.76 11.44 -14.95
CA VAL A 16 -14.02 10.81 -14.56
C VAL A 16 -14.50 11.35 -13.21
N LEU A 17 -13.61 11.51 -12.23
CA LEU A 17 -13.95 12.08 -10.92
C LEU A 17 -14.49 13.51 -11.02
N LEU A 18 -13.91 14.36 -11.88
CA LEU A 18 -14.29 15.76 -12.01
C LEU A 18 -15.54 15.98 -12.86
N PHE A 19 -15.68 15.24 -13.96
CA PHE A 19 -16.71 15.50 -14.97
C PHE A 19 -17.88 14.50 -14.95
N LEU A 20 -17.68 13.28 -14.41
CA LEU A 20 -18.71 12.25 -14.34
C LEU A 20 -18.79 11.59 -12.95
N PRO A 21 -19.03 12.35 -11.86
CA PRO A 21 -19.09 11.79 -10.51
C PRO A 21 -20.23 10.76 -10.34
N ALA A 22 -21.28 10.83 -11.16
CA ALA A 22 -22.40 9.89 -11.12
C ALA A 22 -22.01 8.43 -11.48
N LEU A 23 -20.89 8.21 -12.16
CA LEU A 23 -20.38 6.86 -12.46
C LEU A 23 -19.68 6.21 -11.26
N LEU A 24 -19.29 6.99 -10.24
CA LEU A 24 -18.57 6.50 -9.08
C LEU A 24 -19.53 6.26 -7.92
N LYS A 25 -19.49 5.04 -7.37
CA LYS A 25 -20.19 4.73 -6.12
C LYS A 25 -19.39 5.30 -4.94
N PHE A 26 -19.79 6.45 -4.43
CA PHE A 26 -19.20 7.03 -3.23
C PHE A 26 -19.58 6.24 -1.98
N SER A 27 -18.60 6.00 -1.10
CA SER A 27 -18.88 5.38 0.19
C SER A 27 -19.61 6.37 1.08
N ALA A 28 -20.78 5.98 1.59
CA ALA A 28 -21.58 6.80 2.50
C ALA A 28 -21.05 6.80 3.94
N SER A 29 -20.21 5.83 4.30
CA SER A 29 -19.63 5.69 5.64
C SER A 29 -18.24 5.06 5.60
N GLY A 30 -17.45 5.27 6.67
CA GLY A 30 -16.11 4.71 6.83
C GLY A 30 -14.97 5.64 6.39
N PRO A 31 -13.71 5.18 6.46
CA PRO A 31 -12.53 6.00 6.17
C PRO A 31 -12.48 6.52 4.72
N GLY A 32 -13.07 5.79 3.77
CA GLY A 32 -13.11 6.19 2.36
C GLY A 32 -14.02 7.39 2.06
N SER A 33 -14.90 7.79 2.99
CA SER A 33 -15.72 8.99 2.86
C SER A 33 -15.07 10.24 3.48
N MET A 34 -14.00 10.07 4.25
CA MET A 34 -13.23 11.17 4.84
C MET A 34 -12.20 11.67 3.82
N HIS A 35 -12.60 12.58 2.93
CA HIS A 35 -11.70 13.15 1.92
C HIS A 35 -11.35 14.61 2.22
N ALA A 36 -10.08 14.95 2.00
CA ALA A 36 -9.65 16.35 1.93
C ALA A 36 -10.12 17.01 0.61
N PRO A 37 -10.12 18.35 0.50
CA PRO A 37 -10.34 19.04 -0.76
C PRO A 37 -9.38 18.51 -1.84
N ILE A 38 -9.92 18.20 -3.03
CA ILE A 38 -9.21 17.52 -4.13
C ILE A 38 -7.89 18.22 -4.48
N LEU A 39 -7.88 19.55 -4.48
CA LEU A 39 -6.68 20.33 -4.83
C LEU A 39 -5.56 20.15 -3.80
N ILE A 40 -5.91 20.08 -2.51
CA ILE A 40 -4.96 19.91 -1.42
C ILE A 40 -4.38 18.49 -1.44
N SER A 41 -5.22 17.47 -1.67
CA SER A 41 -4.74 16.08 -1.77
C SER A 41 -3.86 15.87 -2.99
N LEU A 42 -4.18 16.50 -4.14
CA LEU A 42 -3.34 16.43 -5.34
C LEU A 42 -2.00 17.13 -5.13
N ALA A 43 -2.00 18.33 -4.54
CA ALA A 43 -0.77 19.06 -4.25
C ALA A 43 0.12 18.30 -3.25
N ALA A 44 -0.45 17.80 -2.15
CA ALA A 44 0.28 17.01 -1.16
C ALA A 44 0.82 15.70 -1.76
N GLY A 45 0.01 15.00 -2.55
CA GLY A 45 0.40 13.78 -3.25
C GLY A 45 1.53 14.01 -4.26
N ALA A 46 1.50 15.13 -5.00
CA ALA A 46 2.56 15.51 -5.92
C ALA A 46 3.89 15.80 -5.19
N VAL A 47 3.83 16.54 -4.06
CA VAL A 47 5.02 16.81 -3.24
C VAL A 47 5.61 15.53 -2.67
N VAL A 48 4.80 14.67 -2.05
CA VAL A 48 5.25 13.39 -1.48
C VAL A 48 5.78 12.47 -2.58
N GLY A 49 5.10 12.41 -3.73
CA GLY A 49 5.52 11.62 -4.88
C GLY A 49 6.87 12.07 -5.42
N LEU A 50 7.09 13.38 -5.61
CA LEU A 50 8.36 13.96 -6.07
C LEU A 50 9.50 13.63 -5.09
N LEU A 51 9.27 13.80 -3.79
CA LEU A 51 10.25 13.49 -2.76
C LEU A 51 10.58 11.99 -2.71
N ALA A 52 9.55 11.14 -2.77
CA ALA A 52 9.72 9.69 -2.73
C ALA A 52 10.43 9.14 -3.98
N GLN A 53 10.16 9.75 -5.14
CA GLN A 53 10.86 9.46 -6.39
C GLN A 53 12.34 9.83 -6.30
N ARG A 54 12.65 11.08 -5.89
CA ARG A 54 14.02 11.60 -5.75
C ARG A 54 14.87 10.78 -4.78
N THR A 55 14.27 10.36 -3.67
CA THR A 55 14.95 9.62 -2.61
C THR A 55 14.98 8.10 -2.83
N ARG A 56 14.31 7.60 -3.90
CA ARG A 56 14.08 6.16 -4.15
C ARG A 56 13.53 5.46 -2.90
N PHE A 57 12.58 6.10 -2.24
CA PHE A 57 12.10 5.68 -0.93
C PHE A 57 11.61 4.23 -0.94
N CYS A 58 12.18 3.39 -0.08
CA CYS A 58 11.78 2.00 0.07
C CYS A 58 11.91 1.56 1.53
N MET A 59 10.77 1.29 2.18
CA MET A 59 10.77 0.84 3.58
C MET A 59 11.45 -0.52 3.77
N ALA A 60 11.26 -1.45 2.83
CA ALA A 60 11.98 -2.73 2.85
C ALA A 60 13.48 -2.55 2.60
N GLY A 61 13.84 -1.63 1.70
CA GLY A 61 15.23 -1.28 1.41
C GLY A 61 15.95 -0.67 2.62
N GLY A 62 15.28 0.17 3.40
CA GLY A 62 15.87 0.77 4.61
C GLY A 62 16.31 -0.27 5.64
N ILE A 63 15.57 -1.36 5.81
CA ILE A 63 15.97 -2.46 6.71
C ILE A 63 17.19 -3.20 6.13
N ARG A 64 17.14 -3.56 4.84
CA ARG A 64 18.24 -4.25 4.16
C ARG A 64 19.54 -3.44 4.22
N ASP A 65 19.46 -2.15 3.93
CA ASP A 65 20.63 -1.28 3.79
C ASP A 65 21.24 -0.97 5.17
N LEU A 66 20.44 -0.91 6.23
CA LEU A 66 20.92 -0.85 7.60
C LEU A 66 21.75 -2.08 7.98
N PHE A 67 21.25 -3.29 7.69
CA PHE A 67 21.92 -4.52 8.11
C PHE A 67 23.13 -4.88 7.24
N LEU A 68 23.02 -4.70 5.93
CA LEU A 68 24.04 -5.15 4.97
C LEU A 68 25.11 -4.07 4.69
N PHE A 69 24.67 -2.81 4.51
CA PHE A 69 25.55 -1.71 4.11
C PHE A 69 25.83 -0.72 5.25
N ARG A 70 25.16 -0.87 6.41
CA ARG A 70 25.21 0.07 7.54
C ARG A 70 24.82 1.49 7.15
N ASP A 71 23.93 1.64 6.16
CA ASP A 71 23.39 2.92 5.74
C ASP A 71 21.99 3.11 6.33
N SER A 72 21.86 4.09 7.23
CA SER A 72 20.59 4.42 7.89
C SER A 72 19.76 5.46 7.13
N THR A 73 20.21 5.96 5.98
CA THR A 73 19.57 7.09 5.27
C THR A 73 18.11 6.78 4.91
N LEU A 74 17.85 5.60 4.34
CA LEU A 74 16.49 5.16 3.98
C LEU A 74 15.62 4.87 5.21
N LEU A 75 16.22 4.39 6.31
CA LEU A 75 15.54 4.14 7.57
C LEU A 75 15.16 5.46 8.29
N LEU A 76 16.01 6.48 8.21
CA LEU A 76 15.67 7.82 8.70
C LEU A 76 14.49 8.40 7.93
N GLY A 77 14.37 8.09 6.64
CA GLY A 77 13.19 8.41 5.85
C GLY A 77 11.91 7.78 6.40
N SER A 78 11.93 6.49 6.76
CA SER A 78 10.75 5.84 7.34
C SER A 78 10.42 6.38 8.73
N ALA A 79 11.43 6.68 9.55
CA ALA A 79 11.24 7.36 10.83
C ALA A 79 10.63 8.76 10.65
N ALA A 80 11.08 9.54 9.66
CA ALA A 80 10.54 10.87 9.37
C ALA A 80 9.05 10.82 9.02
N VAL A 81 8.59 9.82 8.25
CA VAL A 81 7.16 9.64 7.96
C VAL A 81 6.35 9.43 9.23
N VAL A 82 6.86 8.61 10.17
CA VAL A 82 6.21 8.37 11.47
C VAL A 82 6.16 9.66 12.30
N VAL A 83 7.27 10.38 12.40
CA VAL A 83 7.35 11.64 13.17
C VAL A 83 6.39 12.69 12.60
N ILE A 84 6.39 12.89 11.28
CA ILE A 84 5.50 13.84 10.61
C ILE A 84 4.03 13.44 10.84
N ALA A 85 3.70 12.15 10.74
CA ALA A 85 2.34 11.69 11.00
C ALA A 85 1.90 11.99 12.45
N VAL A 86 2.78 11.78 13.43
CA VAL A 86 2.49 12.11 14.84
C VAL A 86 2.29 13.61 15.04
N VAL A 87 3.18 14.44 14.50
CA VAL A 87 3.10 15.91 14.62
C VAL A 87 1.82 16.42 13.98
N LEU A 88 1.47 15.95 12.78
CA LEU A 88 0.24 16.35 12.10
C LEU A 88 -1.00 15.92 12.89
N ASN A 89 -1.06 14.69 13.41
CA ASN A 89 -2.18 14.22 14.23
C ASN A 89 -2.32 15.01 15.55
N LEU A 90 -1.19 15.45 16.13
CA LEU A 90 -1.20 16.29 17.33
C LEU A 90 -1.71 17.70 17.00
N ALA A 91 -1.26 18.28 15.89
CA ALA A 91 -1.70 19.59 15.41
C ALA A 91 -3.19 19.62 15.04
N THR A 92 -3.73 18.52 14.49
CA THR A 92 -5.16 18.38 14.18
C THR A 92 -6.01 17.95 15.37
N GLY A 93 -5.41 17.70 16.55
CA GLY A 93 -6.12 17.24 17.75
C GLY A 93 -6.70 15.83 17.65
N THR A 94 -6.34 15.06 16.61
CA THR A 94 -6.83 13.69 16.36
C THR A 94 -5.93 12.62 16.96
N PHE A 95 -4.86 13.00 17.64
CA PHE A 95 -3.89 12.08 18.23
C PHE A 95 -4.53 11.25 19.35
N LYS A 96 -4.71 9.95 19.08
CA LYS A 96 -5.08 8.94 20.07
C LYS A 96 -3.92 7.99 20.23
N LEU A 97 -3.31 7.97 21.41
CA LEU A 97 -2.21 7.07 21.72
C LEU A 97 -2.79 5.74 22.21
N GLY A 98 -2.69 4.70 21.38
CA GLY A 98 -3.19 3.37 21.70
C GLY A 98 -3.42 2.51 20.46
N PHE A 99 -3.42 1.18 20.65
CA PHE A 99 -3.70 0.20 19.59
C PHE A 99 -5.19 -0.16 19.47
N ALA A 100 -6.01 0.20 20.45
CA ALA A 100 -7.44 -0.06 20.47
C ALA A 100 -8.23 1.18 20.00
N GLY A 101 -9.31 0.96 19.24
CA GLY A 101 -10.20 2.04 18.79
C GLY A 101 -9.61 2.97 17.72
N GLN A 102 -8.52 2.54 17.05
CA GLN A 102 -7.97 3.23 15.89
C GLN A 102 -8.81 2.95 14.64
N PRO A 103 -8.97 3.93 13.73
CA PRO A 103 -9.67 3.69 12.47
C PRO A 103 -9.02 2.54 11.68
N VAL A 104 -9.83 1.59 11.20
CA VAL A 104 -9.41 0.45 10.35
C VAL A 104 -8.54 -0.61 11.05
N ALA A 105 -7.87 -0.30 12.15
CA ALA A 105 -7.04 -1.26 12.87
C ALA A 105 -7.85 -2.12 13.85
N HIS A 106 -7.46 -3.39 13.96
CA HIS A 106 -7.92 -4.31 15.00
C HIS A 106 -6.77 -4.70 15.93
N THR A 107 -7.13 -5.21 17.11
CA THR A 107 -6.16 -5.63 18.14
C THR A 107 -5.75 -7.10 18.03
N ASP A 108 -6.28 -7.87 17.07
CA ASP A 108 -5.85 -9.26 16.82
C ASP A 108 -4.39 -9.31 16.34
N TRP A 109 -3.46 -9.44 17.28
CA TRP A 109 -2.01 -9.39 17.06
C TRP A 109 -1.53 -10.47 16.08
N LEU A 110 -2.06 -11.69 16.18
CA LEU A 110 -1.64 -12.82 15.34
C LEU A 110 -1.97 -12.56 13.87
N TRP A 111 -3.19 -12.11 13.58
CA TRP A 111 -3.66 -11.88 12.22
C TRP A 111 -3.07 -10.59 11.62
N ASN A 112 -2.78 -9.58 12.45
CA ASN A 112 -1.98 -8.44 12.03
C ASN A 112 -0.57 -8.86 11.60
N PHE A 113 0.10 -9.67 12.44
CA PHE A 113 1.45 -10.15 12.14
C PHE A 113 1.48 -11.02 10.88
N LEU A 114 0.58 -12.01 10.77
CA LEU A 114 0.50 -12.87 9.60
C LEU A 114 0.08 -12.12 8.34
N GLY A 115 -0.88 -11.18 8.44
CA GLY A 115 -1.32 -10.36 7.32
C GLY A 115 -0.20 -9.46 6.79
N MET A 116 0.49 -8.73 7.67
CA MET A 116 1.63 -7.90 7.26
C MET A 116 2.86 -8.73 6.87
N GLY A 117 3.02 -9.92 7.45
CA GLY A 117 4.02 -10.90 7.03
C GLY A 117 3.78 -11.38 5.60
N LEU A 118 2.53 -11.62 5.22
CA LEU A 118 2.15 -11.98 3.84
C LEU A 118 2.46 -10.83 2.87
N VAL A 119 2.13 -9.59 3.24
CA VAL A 119 2.47 -8.39 2.45
C VAL A 119 3.98 -8.25 2.30
N GLY A 120 4.74 -8.49 3.37
CA GLY A 120 6.21 -8.50 3.34
C GLY A 120 6.75 -9.58 2.40
N TYR A 121 6.23 -10.80 2.50
CA TYR A 121 6.64 -11.90 1.63
C TYR A 121 6.35 -11.62 0.15
N GLY A 122 5.15 -11.15 -0.17
CA GLY A 122 4.81 -10.71 -1.54
C GLY A 122 5.71 -9.56 -2.02
N SER A 123 5.97 -8.57 -1.17
CA SER A 123 6.85 -7.43 -1.51
C SER A 123 8.29 -7.87 -1.80
N THR A 124 8.80 -8.90 -1.10
CA THR A 124 10.13 -9.46 -1.39
C THR A 124 10.18 -10.16 -2.74
N LEU A 125 9.12 -10.88 -3.13
CA LEU A 125 9.02 -11.53 -4.44
C LEU A 125 8.86 -10.51 -5.58
N LEU A 126 8.15 -9.40 -5.34
CA LEU A 126 7.95 -8.32 -6.31
C LEU A 126 9.17 -7.38 -6.44
N GLY A 127 10.16 -7.47 -5.55
CA GLY A 127 11.33 -6.60 -5.56
C GLY A 127 11.06 -5.16 -5.06
N GLY A 128 9.98 -4.93 -4.32
CA GLY A 128 9.66 -3.60 -3.79
C GLY A 128 8.40 -3.59 -2.93
N CYS A 129 8.35 -2.68 -1.94
CA CYS A 129 7.14 -2.45 -1.13
C CYS A 129 6.04 -1.76 -1.95
N PRO A 130 4.77 -1.73 -1.48
CA PRO A 130 3.66 -1.15 -2.22
C PRO A 130 3.93 0.28 -2.72
N LEU A 131 4.55 1.12 -1.87
CA LEU A 131 4.93 2.49 -2.23
C LEU A 131 6.04 2.54 -3.29
N ARG A 132 7.01 1.61 -3.26
CA ARG A 132 8.05 1.56 -4.29
C ARG A 132 7.46 1.12 -5.64
N GLN A 133 6.52 0.19 -5.64
CA GLN A 133 5.84 -0.27 -6.86
C GLN A 133 5.00 0.86 -7.49
N THR A 134 4.31 1.69 -6.68
CA THR A 134 3.58 2.85 -7.22
C THR A 134 4.50 3.89 -7.84
N ILE A 135 5.65 4.16 -7.23
CA ILE A 135 6.66 5.09 -7.78
C ILE A 135 7.25 4.53 -9.08
N LEU A 136 7.64 3.25 -9.11
CA LEU A 136 8.19 2.61 -10.30
C LEU A 136 7.17 2.57 -11.45
N ALA A 137 5.89 2.32 -11.13
CA ALA A 137 4.82 2.41 -12.12
C ALA A 137 4.70 3.83 -12.70
N ALA A 138 4.81 4.87 -11.87
CA ALA A 138 4.80 6.26 -12.32
C ALA A 138 6.06 6.66 -13.10
N GLU A 139 7.20 6.02 -12.84
CA GLU A 139 8.44 6.16 -13.62
C GLU A 139 8.37 5.45 -14.99
N GLY A 140 7.30 4.69 -15.25
CA GLY A 140 7.05 4.02 -16.53
C GLY A 140 7.43 2.54 -16.54
N ASN A 141 7.66 1.90 -15.39
CA ASN A 141 7.87 0.46 -15.32
C ASN A 141 6.52 -0.28 -15.43
N THR A 142 6.35 -1.03 -16.51
CA THR A 142 5.14 -1.81 -16.80
C THR A 142 4.90 -2.97 -15.83
N ASP A 143 5.95 -3.62 -15.34
CA ASP A 143 5.84 -4.75 -14.40
C ASP A 143 5.33 -4.25 -13.03
N SER A 144 5.84 -3.10 -12.61
CA SER A 144 5.35 -2.40 -11.43
C SER A 144 3.91 -1.90 -11.63
N ALA A 145 3.55 -1.44 -12.83
CA ALA A 145 2.17 -1.06 -13.14
C ALA A 145 1.20 -2.24 -13.00
N MET A 146 1.58 -3.44 -13.47
CA MET A 146 0.78 -4.65 -13.28
C MET A 146 0.66 -5.04 -11.81
N SER A 147 1.74 -4.85 -11.03
CA SER A 147 1.72 -5.08 -9.57
C SER A 147 0.73 -4.13 -8.88
N VAL A 148 0.70 -2.85 -9.27
CA VAL A 148 -0.26 -1.86 -8.75
C VAL A 148 -1.69 -2.23 -9.13
N LEU A 149 -1.93 -2.62 -10.37
CA LEU A 149 -3.25 -3.09 -10.80
C LEU A 149 -3.72 -4.31 -9.99
N GLY A 150 -2.82 -5.27 -9.73
CA GLY A 150 -3.09 -6.42 -8.87
C GLY A 150 -3.44 -6.01 -7.43
N MET A 151 -2.73 -5.03 -6.86
CA MET A 151 -3.03 -4.49 -5.52
C MET A 151 -4.41 -3.81 -5.49
N VAL A 152 -4.76 -3.01 -6.50
CA VAL A 152 -6.06 -2.34 -6.60
C VAL A 152 -7.19 -3.36 -6.77
N ALA A 153 -7.02 -4.35 -7.67
CA ALA A 153 -7.99 -5.41 -7.88
C ALA A 153 -8.18 -6.27 -6.61
N GLY A 154 -7.08 -6.60 -5.92
CA GLY A 154 -7.10 -7.32 -4.66
C GLY A 154 -7.81 -6.55 -3.54
N ALA A 155 -7.57 -5.24 -3.43
CA ALA A 155 -8.28 -4.37 -2.49
C ALA A 155 -9.78 -4.30 -2.81
N ALA A 156 -10.14 -4.15 -4.09
CA ALA A 156 -11.54 -4.17 -4.51
C ALA A 156 -12.21 -5.51 -4.14
N PHE A 157 -11.56 -6.64 -4.41
CA PHE A 157 -12.08 -7.95 -4.03
C PHE A 157 -12.24 -8.07 -2.50
N ALA A 158 -11.22 -7.66 -1.73
CA ALA A 158 -11.26 -7.76 -0.28
C ALA A 158 -12.41 -6.95 0.35
N HIS A 159 -12.67 -5.75 -0.16
CA HIS A 159 -13.73 -4.88 0.33
C HIS A 159 -15.13 -5.29 -0.15
N ASN A 160 -15.28 -5.80 -1.38
CA ASN A 160 -16.60 -6.22 -1.89
C ASN A 160 -17.06 -7.57 -1.32
N PHE A 161 -16.14 -8.49 -1.02
CA PHE A 161 -16.46 -9.82 -0.50
C PHE A 161 -16.36 -9.92 1.04
N GLY A 162 -16.19 -8.79 1.75
CA GLY A 162 -16.15 -8.76 3.21
C GLY A 162 -14.93 -9.47 3.84
N LEU A 163 -13.84 -9.60 3.08
CA LEU A 163 -12.57 -10.18 3.54
C LEU A 163 -11.72 -9.16 4.29
N ALA A 164 -11.96 -7.87 4.06
CA ALA A 164 -11.29 -6.78 4.74
C ALA A 164 -11.60 -6.80 6.24
N SER A 165 -10.57 -6.74 7.06
CA SER A 165 -10.71 -6.65 8.52
C SER A 165 -11.18 -5.24 8.92
N SER A 166 -11.82 -5.13 10.08
CA SER A 166 -12.32 -3.87 10.62
C SER A 166 -11.96 -3.76 12.10
N GLY A 167 -12.32 -2.65 12.76
CA GLY A 167 -12.13 -2.49 14.20
C GLY A 167 -12.79 -3.58 15.07
N ALA A 168 -13.71 -4.36 14.50
CA ALA A 168 -14.34 -5.53 15.14
C ALA A 168 -13.45 -6.79 15.17
N GLY A 169 -12.31 -6.81 14.47
CA GLY A 169 -11.40 -7.95 14.38
C GLY A 169 -11.22 -8.49 12.97
N ALA A 170 -10.39 -9.54 12.85
CA ALA A 170 -10.14 -10.22 11.59
C ALA A 170 -11.32 -11.12 11.19
N THR A 171 -11.87 -10.91 9.98
CA THR A 171 -13.00 -11.71 9.48
C THR A 171 -12.57 -13.15 9.19
N LEU A 172 -13.51 -14.10 9.30
CA LEU A 172 -13.21 -15.52 9.06
C LEU A 172 -12.69 -15.75 7.63
N GLY A 173 -13.26 -15.04 6.65
CA GLY A 173 -12.76 -15.03 5.27
C GLY A 173 -11.37 -14.43 5.13
N GLY A 174 -11.08 -13.32 5.84
CA GLY A 174 -9.74 -12.72 5.86
C GLY A 174 -8.67 -13.67 6.42
N LYS A 175 -9.00 -14.40 7.49
CA LYS A 175 -8.13 -15.44 8.08
C LYS A 175 -7.78 -16.53 7.08
N VAL A 176 -8.78 -17.06 6.37
CA VAL A 176 -8.59 -18.07 5.32
C VAL A 176 -7.77 -17.51 4.15
N ALA A 177 -8.04 -16.27 3.74
CA ALA A 177 -7.32 -15.61 2.66
C ALA A 177 -5.82 -15.44 2.97
N VAL A 178 -5.45 -15.12 4.21
CA VAL A 178 -4.03 -15.03 4.63
C VAL A 178 -3.32 -16.37 4.50
N VAL A 179 -3.95 -17.46 4.99
CA VAL A 179 -3.36 -18.81 4.92
C VAL A 179 -3.22 -19.26 3.47
N LEU A 180 -4.26 -19.09 2.65
CA LEU A 180 -4.20 -19.40 1.22
C LEU A 180 -3.17 -18.55 0.49
N GLY A 181 -3.03 -17.28 0.86
CA GLY A 181 -2.02 -16.38 0.30
C GLY A 181 -0.60 -16.89 0.53
N PHE A 182 -0.28 -17.34 1.75
CA PHE A 182 1.02 -17.95 2.04
C PHE A 182 1.24 -19.23 1.22
N ALA A 183 0.23 -20.11 1.15
CA ALA A 183 0.31 -21.34 0.36
C ALA A 183 0.54 -21.07 -1.14
N LEU A 184 -0.17 -20.10 -1.71
CA LEU A 184 -0.05 -19.72 -3.11
C LEU A 184 1.31 -19.09 -3.42
N LEU A 185 1.77 -18.12 -2.61
CA LEU A 185 3.06 -17.47 -2.84
C LEU A 185 4.23 -18.45 -2.68
N THR A 186 4.17 -19.33 -1.68
CA THR A 186 5.20 -20.38 -1.50
C THR A 186 5.20 -21.37 -2.66
N LEU A 187 4.04 -21.79 -3.14
CA LEU A 187 3.93 -22.66 -4.32
C LEU A 187 4.51 -21.99 -5.57
N ILE A 188 4.17 -20.73 -5.83
CA ILE A 188 4.73 -19.96 -6.96
C ILE A 188 6.25 -19.86 -6.84
N ALA A 189 6.77 -19.53 -5.66
CA ALA A 189 8.20 -19.44 -5.41
C ALA A 189 8.91 -20.78 -5.69
N LEU A 190 8.37 -21.90 -5.20
CA LEU A 190 8.92 -23.24 -5.43
C LEU A 190 8.88 -23.64 -6.91
N LEU A 191 7.82 -23.29 -7.64
CA LEU A 191 7.71 -23.57 -9.07
C LEU A 191 8.75 -22.78 -9.88
N ILE A 192 8.96 -21.50 -9.55
CA ILE A 192 9.98 -20.68 -10.19
C ILE A 192 11.39 -21.22 -9.90
N ILE A 193 11.68 -21.57 -8.65
CA ILE A 193 12.98 -22.17 -8.26
C ILE A 193 13.21 -23.48 -9.03
N ARG A 194 12.21 -24.36 -9.11
CA ARG A 194 12.30 -25.62 -9.87
C ARG A 194 12.52 -25.38 -11.37
N LYS A 195 11.91 -24.35 -11.94
CA LYS A 195 12.11 -23.98 -13.35
C LYS A 195 13.51 -23.45 -13.61
N ASN A 196 14.06 -22.63 -12.71
CA ASN A 196 15.39 -22.04 -12.86
C ASN A 196 16.54 -23.03 -12.57
N ASN A 197 16.28 -24.08 -11.79
CA ASN A 197 17.24 -25.15 -11.51
C ASN A 197 17.27 -26.25 -12.60
N LYS A 198 16.43 -26.14 -13.64
CA LYS A 198 16.46 -27.01 -14.83
C LYS A 198 17.11 -26.24 -15.98
#